data_AF-A0A6N9YI28-F1
#
_entry.id   AF-A0A6N9YI28-F1
#
_cell.length_a   1.000
_cell.length_b   1.000
_cell.length_c   1.000
_cell.angle_alpha   90.00
_cell.angle_beta   90.00
_cell.angle_gamma   90.00
#
_symmetry.space_group_name_H-M   'P 1'
#
loop_
_entity.id
_entity.type
_entity.pdbx_description
1 polymer ?
#
loop_
_entity_poly.entity_id
_entity_poly.type
_entity_poly.pdbx_seq_one_letter_code
_entity_poly.pdbx_strand_id
1 'polypeptide(L)'
;MKLLEELPSTSTPRPSGKRVLATMTITFLVVVAASVAGYILVTGGGDDEQAETAPVQLSAWAEQASSTCHAVAEEHPLLSQGASAREDPDNVATVDAGVQSLLAGIDGLPPLLDEDEGDQVDEVLSSGASLGDTWRELAAADEVSGEQLASASELTTAYVSGLVELGADCAVLD
;
A
#
# COMPACT_ATOMS: atom_id res chain seq x y z
N MET A 1 2.71 15.03 -75.54
CA MET A 1 2.31 16.30 -74.90
C MET A 1 1.24 16.01 -73.86
N LYS A 2 1.29 16.74 -72.74
CA LYS A 2 0.50 16.67 -71.49
C LYS A 2 1.02 15.72 -70.39
N LEU A 3 1.91 16.33 -69.61
CA LEU A 3 2.01 16.25 -68.16
C LEU A 3 0.63 16.47 -67.49
N LEU A 4 0.43 15.85 -66.32
CA LEU A 4 0.04 16.43 -65.01
C LEU A 4 -0.33 15.22 -64.11
N GLU A 5 0.53 14.91 -63.13
CA GLU A 5 0.19 15.01 -61.69
C GLU A 5 -0.67 13.86 -61.16
N GLU A 6 -0.02 12.75 -60.81
CA GLU A 6 -0.50 11.92 -59.71
C GLU A 6 0.71 11.49 -58.88
N LEU A 7 1.12 12.36 -57.95
CA LEU A 7 1.97 11.96 -56.84
C LEU A 7 1.09 11.09 -55.93
N PRO A 8 1.38 9.78 -55.74
CA PRO A 8 0.77 9.08 -54.63
C PRO A 8 1.30 9.73 -53.36
N SER A 9 0.41 10.41 -52.62
CA SER A 9 0.64 10.78 -51.23
C SER A 9 1.02 9.52 -50.48
N THR A 10 2.31 9.33 -50.23
CA THR A 10 2.80 8.32 -49.32
C THR A 10 2.33 8.73 -47.94
N SER A 11 1.13 8.29 -47.57
CA SER A 11 0.63 8.38 -46.21
C SER A 11 1.63 7.61 -45.36
N THR A 12 2.48 8.34 -44.63
CA THR A 12 3.34 7.73 -43.61
C THR A 12 2.41 6.98 -42.67
N PRO A 13 2.54 5.64 -42.54
CA PRO A 13 1.67 4.88 -41.66
C PRO A 13 1.86 5.43 -40.26
N ARG A 14 0.81 6.06 -39.70
CA ARG A 14 0.81 6.45 -38.29
C ARG A 14 1.01 5.14 -37.50
N PRO A 15 2.08 4.98 -36.72
CA PRO A 15 2.25 3.78 -35.94
C PRO A 15 1.03 3.66 -35.03
N SER A 16 0.29 2.57 -35.21
CA SER A 16 -0.91 2.28 -34.43
C SER A 16 -0.54 2.30 -32.95
N GLY A 17 -1.06 3.26 -32.17
CA GLY A 17 -0.72 3.45 -30.75
C GLY A 17 -0.91 2.20 -29.89
N LYS A 18 -1.72 1.25 -30.34
CA LYS A 18 -1.91 -0.08 -29.73
C LYS A 18 -0.61 -0.88 -29.63
N ARG A 19 0.29 -0.77 -30.62
CA ARG A 19 1.58 -1.47 -30.61
C ARG A 19 2.58 -0.81 -29.66
N VAL A 20 2.55 0.52 -29.56
CA VAL A 20 3.39 1.29 -28.63
C VAL A 20 3.01 0.99 -27.18
N LEU A 21 1.69 0.94 -26.90
CA LEU A 21 1.18 0.61 -25.57
C LEU A 21 1.57 -0.82 -25.17
N ALA A 22 1.40 -1.79 -26.08
CA ALA A 22 1.81 -3.17 -25.84
C ALA A 22 3.32 -3.29 -25.56
N THR A 23 4.17 -2.61 -26.34
CA THR A 23 5.62 -2.62 -26.09
C THR A 23 5.99 -1.93 -24.77
N MET A 24 5.28 -0.87 -24.37
CA MET A 24 5.54 -0.22 -23.08
C MET A 24 5.12 -1.08 -21.90
N THR A 25 3.96 -1.75 -21.97
CA THR A 25 3.53 -2.70 -20.94
C THR A 25 4.48 -3.88 -20.83
N ILE A 26 4.96 -4.41 -21.96
CA ILE A 26 5.93 -5.50 -21.97
C ILE A 26 7.27 -5.05 -21.37
N THR A 27 7.78 -3.89 -21.75
CA THR A 27 9.04 -3.37 -21.17
C THR A 27 8.88 -3.10 -19.68
N PHE A 28 7.74 -2.56 -19.24
CA PHE A 28 7.44 -2.37 -17.82
C PHE A 28 7.44 -3.70 -17.06
N LEU A 29 6.75 -4.72 -17.58
CA LEU A 29 6.75 -6.06 -16.98
C LEU A 29 8.14 -6.70 -16.97
N VAL A 30 8.95 -6.50 -18.02
CA VAL A 30 10.33 -7.00 -18.08
C VAL A 30 11.21 -6.28 -17.06
N VAL A 31 11.06 -4.97 -16.88
CA VAL A 31 11.82 -4.21 -15.88
C VAL A 31 11.42 -4.64 -14.47
N VAL A 32 10.12 -4.78 -14.18
CA VAL A 32 9.63 -5.28 -12.89
C VAL A 32 10.14 -6.70 -12.64
N ALA A 33 10.03 -7.61 -13.62
CA ALA A 33 10.53 -8.97 -13.49
C ALA A 33 12.05 -9.02 -13.33
N ALA A 34 12.80 -8.13 -13.98
CA ALA A 34 14.26 -8.05 -13.84
C ALA A 34 14.68 -7.47 -12.49
N SER A 35 13.93 -6.51 -11.94
CA SER A 35 14.15 -6.00 -10.58
C SER A 35 13.87 -7.06 -9.53
N VAL A 36 12.79 -7.82 -9.69
CA VAL A 36 12.43 -8.96 -8.81
C VAL A 36 13.46 -10.09 -8.93
N ALA A 37 13.85 -10.47 -10.15
CA ALA A 37 14.87 -11.50 -10.36
C ALA A 37 16.26 -11.05 -9.88
N GLY A 38 16.60 -9.78 -10.04
CA GLY A 38 17.84 -9.19 -9.52
C GLY A 38 17.86 -9.18 -8.00
N TYR A 39 16.73 -8.87 -7.36
CA TYR A 39 16.57 -8.99 -5.91
C TYR A 39 16.76 -10.44 -5.45
N ILE A 40 16.07 -11.40 -6.07
CA ILE A 40 16.18 -12.84 -5.77
C ILE A 40 17.61 -13.38 -5.93
N LEU A 41 18.35 -12.92 -6.94
CA LEU A 41 19.74 -13.34 -7.18
C LEU A 41 20.72 -12.71 -6.19
N VAL A 42 20.44 -11.51 -5.66
CA VAL A 42 21.23 -10.88 -4.59
C VAL A 42 20.95 -11.52 -3.24
N THR A 43 19.72 -12.01 -3.00
CA THR A 43 19.32 -12.63 -1.73
C THR A 43 19.57 -14.13 -1.64
N GLY A 44 20.07 -14.77 -2.71
CA GLY A 44 20.48 -16.17 -2.69
C GLY A 44 19.32 -17.14 -2.90
N GLY A 45 19.41 -17.92 -3.98
CA GLY A 45 18.40 -18.91 -4.34
C GLY A 45 18.34 -20.09 -3.36
N GLY A 46 17.11 -20.43 -2.99
CA GLY A 46 16.72 -21.69 -2.37
C GLY A 46 15.22 -21.86 -2.55
N ASP A 47 14.83 -22.83 -3.38
CA ASP A 47 13.50 -23.43 -3.40
C ASP A 47 13.03 -23.73 -1.97
N ASP A 48 12.04 -23.01 -1.45
CA ASP A 48 11.09 -23.56 -0.49
C ASP A 48 9.78 -22.75 -0.54
N GLU A 49 8.70 -23.49 -0.70
CA GLU A 49 7.33 -23.01 -0.85
C GLU A 49 6.84 -22.51 0.54
N GLN A 50 6.66 -21.18 0.66
CA GLN A 50 6.57 -20.34 1.87
C GLN A 50 7.94 -19.79 2.26
N ALA A 51 8.39 -18.75 1.55
CA ALA A 51 9.51 -17.95 1.99
C ALA A 51 9.10 -17.21 3.28
N GLU A 52 9.37 -17.84 4.43
CA GLU A 52 9.40 -17.14 5.71
C GLU A 52 10.40 -16.00 5.55
N THR A 53 9.90 -14.77 5.52
CA THR A 53 10.73 -13.59 5.36
C THR A 53 11.73 -13.59 6.52
N ALA A 54 13.03 -13.56 6.21
CA ALA A 54 14.06 -13.64 7.23
C ALA A 54 13.85 -12.55 8.30
N PRO A 55 14.04 -12.83 9.60
CA PRO A 55 13.80 -11.84 10.63
C PRO A 55 14.73 -10.62 10.45
N VAL A 56 14.26 -9.45 10.85
CA VAL A 56 14.95 -8.16 10.66
C VAL A 56 15.19 -7.43 11.98
N GLN A 57 16.08 -6.43 11.97
CA GLN A 57 16.21 -5.52 13.11
C GLN A 57 15.07 -4.51 13.14
N LEU A 58 14.73 -3.96 14.31
CA LEU A 58 13.64 -2.97 14.47
C LEU A 58 13.77 -1.78 13.52
N SER A 59 14.98 -1.29 13.25
CA SER A 59 15.16 -0.16 12.32
C SER A 59 14.75 -0.51 10.88
N ALA A 60 15.05 -1.73 10.42
CA ALA A 60 14.67 -2.18 9.08
C ALA A 60 13.17 -2.48 9.00
N TRP A 61 12.58 -2.99 10.09
CA TRP A 61 11.14 -3.15 10.21
C TRP A 61 10.42 -1.79 10.14
N ALA A 62 10.88 -0.80 10.90
CA ALA A 62 10.32 0.55 10.93
C ALA A 62 10.40 1.23 9.56
N GLU A 63 11.51 1.07 8.82
CA GLU A 63 11.63 1.56 7.43
C GLU A 63 10.57 0.92 6.51
N GLN A 64 10.31 -0.38 6.64
CA GLN A 64 9.28 -1.07 5.85
C GLN A 64 7.85 -0.68 6.27
N ALA A 65 7.61 -0.51 7.56
CA ALA A 65 6.35 0.04 8.09
C ALA A 65 6.10 1.46 7.55
N SER A 66 7.13 2.31 7.52
CA SER A 66 7.07 3.66 6.93
C SER A 66 6.67 3.61 5.45
N SER A 67 7.32 2.74 4.66
CA SER A 67 6.97 2.54 3.25
C SER A 67 5.54 2.06 3.08
N THR A 68 5.05 1.22 3.98
CA THR A 68 3.66 0.72 3.97
C THR A 68 2.68 1.87 4.24
N CYS A 69 2.94 2.68 5.27
CA CYS A 69 2.13 3.84 5.60
C CYS A 69 2.06 4.85 4.44
N HIS A 70 3.18 5.11 3.75
CA HIS A 70 3.19 5.96 2.57
C HIS A 70 2.43 5.36 1.38
N ALA A 71 2.61 4.06 1.09
CA ALA A 71 1.86 3.40 0.02
C ALA A 71 0.35 3.46 0.28
N VAL A 72 -0.08 3.20 1.52
CA VAL A 72 -1.48 3.31 1.91
C VAL A 72 -1.98 4.75 1.78
N ALA A 73 -1.20 5.76 2.16
CA ALA A 73 -1.60 7.16 1.97
C ALA A 73 -1.81 7.50 0.49
N GLU A 74 -1.00 6.95 -0.42
CA GLU A 74 -1.12 7.15 -1.86
C GLU A 74 -2.33 6.42 -2.46
N GLU A 75 -2.57 5.18 -2.03
CA GLU A 75 -3.65 4.33 -2.54
C GLU A 75 -5.02 4.68 -1.92
N HIS A 76 -5.01 5.12 -0.65
CA HIS A 76 -6.18 5.43 0.17
C HIS A 76 -6.07 6.84 0.78
N PRO A 77 -6.13 7.90 -0.03
CA PRO A 77 -5.84 9.27 0.41
C PRO A 77 -6.81 9.84 1.44
N LEU A 78 -7.94 9.18 1.73
CA LEU A 78 -8.84 9.59 2.82
C LEU A 78 -8.21 9.38 4.20
N LEU A 79 -7.30 8.41 4.35
CA LEU A 79 -6.59 8.19 5.60
C LEU A 79 -5.60 9.31 5.93
N SER A 80 -4.99 9.92 4.92
CA SER A 80 -4.03 11.02 5.09
C SER A 80 -4.66 12.41 5.12
N GLN A 81 -5.99 12.51 5.07
CA GLN A 81 -6.72 13.79 5.15
C GLN A 81 -7.11 14.17 6.58
N GLY A 82 -6.69 13.37 7.56
CA GLY A 82 -6.92 13.56 8.98
C GLY A 82 -8.32 13.15 9.45
N ALA A 83 -8.57 13.35 10.74
CA ALA A 83 -9.78 12.90 11.43
C ALA A 83 -11.09 13.34 10.77
N SER A 84 -11.19 14.59 10.29
CA SER A 84 -12.41 15.10 9.66
C SER A 84 -12.86 14.31 8.43
N ALA A 85 -11.91 13.73 7.67
CA ALA A 85 -12.24 12.89 6.51
C ALA A 85 -12.65 11.47 6.93
N ARG A 86 -12.05 10.95 8.01
CA ARG A 86 -12.42 9.67 8.63
C ARG A 86 -13.80 9.73 9.28
N GLU A 87 -14.16 10.88 9.84
CA GLU A 87 -15.43 11.10 10.54
C GLU A 87 -16.62 11.43 9.62
N ASP A 88 -16.41 11.42 8.31
CA ASP A 88 -17.49 11.57 7.34
C ASP A 88 -18.19 10.22 7.09
N PRO A 89 -19.50 10.10 7.36
CA PRO A 89 -20.24 8.85 7.16
C PRO A 89 -20.22 8.37 5.70
N ASP A 90 -20.06 9.25 4.72
CA ASP A 90 -19.99 8.86 3.30
C ASP A 90 -18.64 8.17 2.96
N ASN A 91 -17.63 8.33 3.81
CA ASN A 91 -16.28 7.81 3.60
C ASN A 91 -16.02 6.45 4.26
N VAL A 92 -16.92 5.96 5.12
CA VAL A 92 -16.69 4.79 6.00
C VAL A 92 -16.15 3.57 5.26
N ALA A 93 -16.79 3.17 4.15
CA ALA A 93 -16.36 2.00 3.40
C ALA A 93 -14.96 2.16 2.76
N THR A 94 -14.59 3.39 2.38
CA THR A 94 -13.27 3.67 1.80
C THR A 94 -12.19 3.75 2.88
N VAL A 95 -12.54 4.30 4.05
CA VAL A 95 -11.67 4.34 5.23
C VAL A 95 -11.42 2.93 5.74
N ASP A 96 -12.45 2.09 5.85
CA ASP A 96 -12.31 0.66 6.18
C ASP A 96 -11.34 -0.02 5.22
N ALA A 97 -11.56 0.10 3.90
CA ALA A 97 -10.65 -0.51 2.92
C ALA A 97 -9.19 -0.06 3.10
N GLY A 98 -8.95 1.22 3.40
CA GLY A 98 -7.62 1.72 3.70
C GLY A 98 -7.03 1.16 5.00
N VAL A 99 -7.83 1.08 6.06
CA VAL A 99 -7.42 0.50 7.35
C VAL A 99 -7.09 -0.97 7.19
N GLN A 100 -7.91 -1.75 6.49
CA GLN A 100 -7.61 -3.16 6.22
C GLN A 100 -6.32 -3.32 5.40
N SER A 101 -6.09 -2.43 4.42
CA SER A 101 -4.85 -2.41 3.63
C SER A 101 -3.62 -2.11 4.49
N LEU A 102 -3.72 -1.12 5.40
CA LEU A 102 -2.68 -0.80 6.37
C LEU A 102 -2.36 -1.99 7.27
N LEU A 103 -3.39 -2.57 7.91
CA LEU A 103 -3.21 -3.69 8.82
C LEU A 103 -2.58 -4.89 8.11
N ALA A 104 -3.09 -5.26 6.93
CA ALA A 104 -2.52 -6.34 6.14
C ALA A 104 -1.06 -6.08 5.69
N GLY A 105 -0.74 -4.82 5.37
CA GLY A 105 0.62 -4.42 4.99
C GLY A 105 1.59 -4.51 6.18
N ILE A 106 1.16 -4.07 7.36
CA ILE A 106 1.97 -4.11 8.58
C ILE A 106 2.10 -5.55 9.13
N ASP A 107 1.02 -6.33 9.15
CA ASP A 107 1.03 -7.74 9.56
C ASP A 107 1.87 -8.62 8.60
N GLY A 108 2.03 -8.17 7.36
CA GLY A 108 2.86 -8.82 6.35
C GLY A 108 4.36 -8.55 6.47
N LEU A 109 4.78 -7.72 7.43
CA LEU A 109 6.19 -7.40 7.64
C LEU A 109 6.95 -8.59 8.25
N PRO A 110 8.26 -8.73 7.95
CA PRO A 110 9.09 -9.77 8.56
C PRO A 110 9.09 -9.68 10.10
N PRO A 111 9.21 -10.81 10.80
CA PRO A 111 9.38 -10.81 12.24
C PRO A 111 10.69 -10.13 12.66
N LEU A 112 10.78 -9.73 13.92
CA LEU A 112 12.00 -9.16 14.47
C LEU A 112 13.02 -10.23 14.87
N LEU A 113 14.31 -9.87 14.79
CA LEU A 113 15.43 -10.69 15.23
C LEU A 113 15.51 -10.77 16.76
N ASP A 114 15.11 -9.70 17.44
CA ASP A 114 15.13 -9.57 18.90
C ASP A 114 13.73 -9.81 19.46
N GLU A 115 13.62 -10.70 20.44
CA GLU A 115 12.34 -11.10 21.03
C GLU A 115 11.72 -9.98 21.90
N ASP A 116 12.53 -9.19 22.61
CA ASP A 116 12.04 -8.10 23.45
C ASP A 116 11.51 -6.92 22.59
N GLU A 117 12.16 -6.64 21.45
CA GLU A 117 11.64 -5.71 20.44
C GLU A 117 10.39 -6.29 19.73
N GLY A 118 10.36 -7.60 19.49
CA GLY A 118 9.21 -8.33 18.96
C GLY A 118 7.96 -8.15 19.81
N ASP A 119 8.07 -8.35 21.13
CA ASP A 119 6.96 -8.18 22.07
C ASP A 119 6.38 -6.75 22.05
N GLN A 120 7.24 -5.73 21.85
CA GLN A 120 6.81 -4.33 21.74
C GLN A 120 6.03 -4.06 20.44
N VAL A 121 6.49 -4.63 19.32
CA VAL A 121 5.76 -4.55 18.05
C VAL A 121 4.41 -5.25 18.18
N ASP A 122 4.39 -6.46 18.75
CA ASP A 122 3.17 -7.26 18.91
C ASP A 122 2.11 -6.56 19.76
N GLU A 123 2.51 -5.77 20.77
CA GLU A 123 1.59 -4.93 21.54
C GLU A 123 0.86 -3.93 20.63
N VAL A 124 1.58 -3.23 19.75
CA VAL A 124 0.99 -2.29 18.78
C VAL A 124 0.12 -3.04 17.77
N LEU A 125 0.59 -4.16 17.20
CA LEU A 125 -0.17 -4.97 16.24
C LEU A 125 -1.49 -5.48 16.82
N SER A 126 -1.50 -5.87 18.10
CA SER A 126 -2.70 -6.35 18.78
C SER A 126 -3.82 -5.29 18.83
N SER A 127 -3.46 -4.01 18.92
CA SER A 127 -4.42 -2.90 18.86
C SER A 127 -5.00 -2.70 17.44
N GLY A 128 -4.22 -3.06 16.42
CA GLY A 128 -4.62 -3.05 15.01
C GLY A 128 -5.81 -3.98 14.71
N ALA A 129 -5.89 -5.15 15.35
CA ALA A 129 -7.02 -6.05 15.19
C ALA A 129 -8.35 -5.42 15.64
N SER A 130 -8.34 -4.75 16.81
CA SER A 130 -9.53 -4.06 17.34
C SER A 130 -9.93 -2.88 16.46
N LEU A 131 -8.94 -2.15 15.93
CA LEU A 131 -9.15 -1.08 14.95
C LEU A 131 -9.81 -1.60 13.67
N GLY A 132 -9.28 -2.70 13.11
CA GLY A 132 -9.80 -3.31 11.89
C GLY A 132 -11.22 -3.84 12.05
N ASP A 133 -11.53 -4.44 13.19
CA ASP A 133 -12.89 -4.90 13.50
C ASP A 133 -13.87 -3.73 13.65
N THR A 134 -13.44 -2.63 14.27
CA THR A 134 -14.27 -1.42 14.45
C THR A 134 -14.68 -0.83 13.10
N TRP A 135 -13.73 -0.59 12.19
CA TRP A 135 -14.06 -0.03 10.87
C TRP A 135 -14.91 -0.97 10.02
N ARG A 136 -14.69 -2.29 10.13
CA ARG A 136 -15.49 -3.30 9.43
C ARG A 136 -16.93 -3.35 9.95
N GLU A 137 -17.13 -3.21 11.26
CA GLU A 137 -18.46 -3.12 11.86
C GLU A 137 -19.19 -1.86 11.37
N LEU A 138 -18.51 -0.71 11.33
CA LEU A 138 -19.09 0.54 10.83
C LEU A 138 -19.45 0.46 9.35
N ALA A 139 -18.59 -0.14 8.52
CA ALA A 139 -18.87 -0.32 7.09
C ALA A 139 -20.05 -1.28 6.81
N ALA A 140 -20.36 -2.17 7.76
CA ALA A 140 -21.48 -3.11 7.66
C ALA A 140 -22.78 -2.59 8.32
N ALA A 141 -22.72 -1.48 9.05
CA ALA A 141 -23.87 -0.92 9.77
C ALA A 141 -24.83 -0.18 8.84
N ASP A 142 -26.14 -0.30 9.09
CA ASP A 142 -27.17 0.45 8.35
C ASP A 142 -27.17 1.95 8.71
N GLU A 143 -26.76 2.28 9.93
CA GLU A 143 -26.65 3.63 10.45
C GLU A 143 -25.38 3.74 11.30
N VAL A 144 -24.61 4.80 11.06
CA VAL A 144 -23.35 5.08 11.77
C VAL A 144 -23.48 6.42 12.47
N SER A 145 -23.25 6.44 13.78
CA SER A 145 -23.28 7.67 14.57
C SER A 145 -21.95 8.41 14.52
N GLY A 146 -21.99 9.74 14.68
CA GLY A 146 -20.76 10.55 14.76
C GLY A 146 -19.86 10.18 15.94
N GLU A 147 -20.43 9.70 17.05
CA GLU A 147 -19.64 9.22 18.20
C GLU A 147 -18.87 7.94 17.87
N GLN A 148 -19.48 7.01 17.11
CA GLN A 148 -18.79 5.81 16.65
C GLN A 148 -17.65 6.16 15.68
N LEU A 149 -17.88 7.11 14.78
CA LEU A 149 -16.85 7.58 13.85
C LEU A 149 -15.69 8.27 14.55
N ALA A 150 -15.97 9.13 15.53
CA ALA A 150 -14.95 9.78 16.33
C ALA A 150 -14.11 8.76 17.10
N SER A 151 -14.75 7.78 17.75
CA SER A 151 -14.03 6.69 18.44
C SER A 151 -13.17 5.86 17.48
N ALA A 152 -13.67 5.52 16.29
CA ALA A 152 -12.89 4.77 15.30
C ALA A 152 -11.72 5.59 14.74
N SER A 153 -11.91 6.89 14.54
CA SER A 153 -10.86 7.82 14.12
C SER A 153 -9.76 7.96 15.18
N GLU A 154 -10.14 8.06 16.46
CA GLU A 154 -9.20 8.07 17.60
C GLU A 154 -8.40 6.77 17.69
N LEU A 155 -9.02 5.61 17.46
CA LEU A 155 -8.32 4.32 17.39
C LEU A 155 -7.30 4.29 16.23
N THR A 156 -7.64 4.84 15.06
CA THR A 156 -6.70 4.94 13.93
C THR A 156 -5.50 5.80 14.31
N THR A 157 -5.72 6.98 14.90
CA THR A 157 -4.63 7.86 15.36
C THR A 157 -3.77 7.19 16.44
N ALA A 158 -4.38 6.46 17.38
CA ALA A 158 -3.64 5.75 18.43
C ALA A 158 -2.75 4.64 17.84
N TYR A 159 -3.27 3.87 16.88
CA TYR A 159 -2.50 2.84 16.18
C TYR A 159 -1.33 3.43 15.39
N VAL A 160 -1.58 4.49 14.61
CA VAL A 160 -0.53 5.21 13.86
C VAL A 160 0.52 5.79 14.80
N SER A 161 0.10 6.35 15.94
CA SER A 161 1.03 6.85 16.96
C SER A 161 1.91 5.74 17.52
N GLY A 162 1.36 4.56 17.79
CA GLY A 162 2.15 3.40 18.22
C GLY A 162 3.20 2.98 17.19
N LEU A 163 2.85 2.99 15.89
CA LEU A 163 3.81 2.74 14.81
C LEU A 163 4.92 3.81 14.77
N VAL A 164 4.57 5.07 15.01
CA VAL A 164 5.56 6.18 15.10
C VAL A 164 6.47 6.04 16.31
N GLU A 165 5.95 5.59 17.46
CA GLU A 165 6.74 5.33 18.66
C GLU A 165 7.75 4.19 18.45
N LEU A 166 7.42 3.21 17.60
CA LEU A 166 8.33 2.15 17.14
C LEU A 166 9.35 2.65 16.09
N GLY A 167 9.25 3.90 15.66
CA GLY A 167 10.19 4.56 14.75
C GLY A 167 9.76 4.60 13.28
N ALA A 168 8.54 4.18 12.94
CA ALA A 168 8.02 4.28 11.57
C ALA A 168 7.55 5.71 11.25
N ASP A 169 7.81 6.19 10.04
CA ASP A 169 7.30 7.47 9.54
C ASP A 169 5.86 7.29 9.00
N CYS A 170 4.92 7.13 9.93
CA CYS A 170 3.50 6.94 9.63
C CYS A 170 2.64 8.19 9.89
N ALA A 171 3.26 9.32 10.26
CA ALA A 171 2.57 10.58 10.56
C ALA A 171 1.78 11.16 9.37
N VAL A 172 2.04 10.67 8.15
CA VAL A 172 1.24 10.99 6.96
C VAL A 172 -0.21 10.47 7.06
N LEU A 173 -0.48 9.49 7.94
CA LEU A 173 -1.79 8.89 8.16
C LEU A 173 -2.52 9.42 9.41
N ASP A 174 -1.91 10.36 10.15
CA ASP A 174 -2.53 10.96 11.34
C ASP A 174 -3.58 12.03 10.97
#